data_AF-A0A2S7XN24-F1
#
_entry.id   AF-A0A2S7XN24-F1
#
_cell.length_a   1.000
_cell.length_b   1.000
_cell.length_c   1.000
_cell.angle_alpha   90.00
_cell.angle_beta   90.00
_cell.angle_gamma   90.00
#
_symmetry.space_group_name_H-M   'P 1'
#
loop_
_entity.id
_entity.type
_entity.pdbx_description
1 polymer ?
#
loop_
_entity_poly.entity_id
_entity_poly.type
_entity_poly.pdbx_seq_one_letter_code
_entity_poly.pdbx_strand_id
1 'polypeptide(L)'
;MLMAKKQFPCGHRGQGQYCHRCAQEQNSLIKKEYDEKAHEEWMALFASDPVNLRKLENKQLIDKARNIIKDIHSGTPYTHYKGKRMRYDRNVISVPINRDYRLVFHVIEKKLQVHKLMSHEEYNVKKPGEKNQ
;
A
#
# COMPACT_ATOMS: atom_id res chain seq x y z
N MET A 1 -47.41 -26.76 12.60
CA MET A 1 -46.98 -27.77 11.59
C MET A 1 -45.50 -27.57 11.30
N LEU A 2 -44.65 -28.54 11.61
CA LEU A 2 -43.23 -28.52 11.23
C LEU A 2 -43.12 -28.89 9.73
N MET A 3 -42.64 -27.97 8.89
CA MET A 3 -42.38 -28.28 7.48
C MET A 3 -41.27 -29.34 7.40
N ALA A 4 -41.51 -30.44 6.67
CA ALA A 4 -40.48 -31.45 6.47
C ALA A 4 -39.31 -30.90 5.64
N LYS A 5 -38.07 -31.20 6.03
CA LYS A 5 -36.89 -30.89 5.21
C LYS A 5 -36.91 -31.80 3.98
N LYS A 6 -36.85 -31.24 2.77
CA LYS A 6 -36.65 -31.99 1.53
C LYS A 6 -35.16 -32.17 1.26
N GLN A 7 -34.81 -33.20 0.51
CA GLN A 7 -33.45 -33.41 0.00
C GLN A 7 -33.34 -32.73 -1.37
N PHE A 8 -32.34 -31.87 -1.55
CA PHE A 8 -32.02 -31.24 -2.82
C PHE A 8 -31.20 -32.19 -3.71
N PRO A 9 -31.20 -32.00 -5.05
CA PRO A 9 -30.38 -32.80 -5.97
C PRO A 9 -28.88 -32.77 -5.67
N CYS A 10 -28.40 -31.70 -5.02
CA CYS A 10 -27.02 -31.58 -4.53
C CYS A 10 -26.74 -32.37 -3.24
N GLY A 11 -27.68 -33.19 -2.76
CA GLY A 11 -27.53 -34.06 -1.57
C GLY A 11 -27.85 -33.38 -0.23
N HIS A 12 -27.90 -32.05 -0.19
CA HIS A 12 -28.21 -31.28 1.02
C HIS A 12 -29.69 -31.32 1.42
N ARG A 13 -30.00 -31.11 2.70
CA ARG A 13 -31.38 -31.06 3.23
C ARG A 13 -31.79 -29.65 3.64
N GLY A 14 -33.00 -29.23 3.29
CA GLY A 14 -33.55 -27.94 3.72
C GLY A 14 -35.01 -27.75 3.33
N GLN A 15 -35.57 -26.60 3.70
CA GLN A 15 -36.97 -26.24 3.43
C GLN A 15 -37.12 -25.17 2.34
N GLY A 16 -36.01 -24.60 1.86
CA GLY A 16 -36.01 -23.49 0.89
C GLY A 16 -36.44 -23.90 -0.52
N GLN A 17 -36.70 -22.91 -1.37
CA GLN A 17 -36.92 -23.14 -2.80
C GLN A 17 -35.65 -23.67 -3.49
N TYR A 18 -34.48 -23.22 -3.04
CA TYR A 18 -33.16 -23.66 -3.50
C TYR A 18 -32.25 -24.05 -2.33
N CYS A 19 -31.12 -24.69 -2.64
CA CYS A 19 -30.13 -25.06 -1.63
C CYS A 19 -29.28 -23.84 -1.25
N HIS A 20 -29.56 -23.23 -0.09
CA HIS A 20 -28.79 -22.11 0.44
C HIS A 20 -27.32 -22.44 0.71
N ARG A 21 -27.01 -23.69 1.08
CA ARG A 21 -25.63 -24.11 1.33
C ARG A 21 -24.79 -24.03 0.06
N CYS A 22 -25.27 -24.61 -1.03
CA CYS A 22 -24.62 -24.49 -2.34
C CYS A 22 -24.55 -23.04 -2.81
N ALA A 23 -25.61 -22.25 -2.62
CA ALA A 23 -25.59 -20.83 -2.96
C ALA A 23 -24.54 -20.04 -2.15
N GLN A 24 -24.39 -20.33 -0.86
CA GLN A 24 -23.39 -19.71 0.00
C GLN A 24 -21.97 -20.11 -0.40
N GLU A 25 -21.75 -21.39 -0.73
CA GLU A 25 -20.46 -21.87 -1.23
C GLU A 25 -20.08 -21.16 -2.53
N GLN A 26 -21.01 -21.07 -3.49
CA GLN A 26 -20.81 -20.34 -4.75
C GLN A 26 -20.52 -18.85 -4.51
N ASN A 27 -21.31 -18.19 -3.66
CA ASN A 27 -21.08 -16.78 -3.31
C ASN A 27 -19.72 -16.56 -2.64
N SER A 28 -19.26 -17.52 -1.82
CA SER A 28 -17.97 -17.42 -1.15
C SER A 28 -16.82 -17.57 -2.15
N LEU A 29 -16.95 -18.49 -3.12
CA LEU A 29 -15.99 -18.64 -4.22
C LEU A 29 -15.93 -17.39 -5.10
N ILE A 30 -17.09 -16.87 -5.52
CA ILE A 30 -17.19 -15.65 -6.32
C ILE A 30 -16.59 -14.46 -5.57
N LYS A 31 -16.91 -14.31 -4.28
CA LYS A 31 -16.36 -13.25 -3.45
C LYS A 31 -14.84 -13.36 -3.33
N LYS A 32 -14.32 -14.57 -3.13
CA LYS A 32 -12.88 -14.81 -3.05
C LYS A 32 -12.17 -14.41 -4.35
N GLU A 33 -12.70 -14.84 -5.51
CA GLU A 33 -12.13 -14.48 -6.82
C GLU A 33 -12.16 -12.96 -7.04
N TYR A 34 -13.24 -12.29 -6.62
CA TYR A 34 -13.35 -10.83 -6.70
C TYR A 34 -12.32 -10.13 -5.82
N ASP A 35 -12.15 -10.59 -4.57
CA ASP A 35 -11.18 -10.03 -3.63
C ASP A 35 -9.72 -10.26 -4.11
N GLU A 36 -9.43 -11.43 -4.69
CA GLU A 36 -8.14 -11.75 -5.31
C GLU A 36 -7.85 -10.83 -6.50
N LYS A 37 -8.79 -10.69 -7.44
CA LYS A 37 -8.65 -9.77 -8.58
C LYS A 37 -8.47 -8.32 -8.14
N ALA A 38 -9.27 -7.83 -7.20
CA ALA A 38 -9.15 -6.48 -6.68
C ALA A 38 -7.79 -6.24 -6.01
N HIS A 39 -7.25 -7.24 -5.32
CA HIS A 39 -5.90 -7.20 -4.77
C HIS A 39 -4.84 -7.13 -5.86
N GLU A 40 -4.92 -7.98 -6.89
CA GLU A 40 -3.98 -7.98 -8.02
C GLU A 40 -4.01 -6.64 -8.77
N GLU A 41 -5.18 -6.11 -9.08
CA GLU A 41 -5.36 -4.81 -9.72
C GLU A 41 -4.76 -3.68 -8.87
N TRP A 42 -5.03 -3.69 -7.56
CA TRP A 42 -4.43 -2.74 -6.63
C TRP A 42 -2.91 -2.83 -6.64
N MET A 43 -2.35 -4.04 -6.64
CA MET A 43 -0.91 -4.26 -6.63
C MET A 43 -0.24 -3.85 -7.94
N ALA A 44 -0.93 -4.06 -9.07
CA ALA A 44 -0.50 -3.65 -10.41
C ALA A 44 -0.38 -2.13 -10.53
N LEU A 45 -1.23 -1.35 -9.86
CA LEU A 45 -1.13 0.12 -9.84
C LEU A 45 0.21 0.63 -9.29
N PHE A 46 0.91 -0.16 -8.47
CA PHE A 46 2.21 0.18 -7.90
C PHE A 46 3.40 -0.42 -8.66
N ALA A 47 3.18 -1.31 -9.63
CA ALA A 47 4.26 -1.95 -10.36
C ALA A 47 5.11 -0.94 -11.15
N SER A 48 4.49 0.16 -11.58
CA SER A 48 5.15 1.25 -12.30
C SER A 48 5.74 2.33 -11.37
N ASP A 49 5.49 2.25 -10.06
CA ASP A 49 6.02 3.24 -9.12
C ASP A 49 7.51 2.96 -8.83
N PRO A 50 8.36 4.01 -8.80
CA PRO A 50 9.80 3.83 -8.58
C PRO A 50 10.14 3.39 -7.14
N VAL A 51 9.18 3.47 -6.22
CA VAL A 51 9.27 2.95 -4.85
C VAL A 51 7.94 2.37 -4.42
N ASN A 52 7.98 1.49 -3.42
CA ASN A 52 6.77 0.92 -2.83
C ASN A 52 5.99 2.00 -2.05
N LEU A 53 4.88 2.47 -2.63
CA LEU A 53 3.96 3.45 -2.03
C LEU A 53 2.77 2.82 -1.30
N ARG A 54 2.70 1.49 -1.20
CA ARG A 54 1.56 0.75 -0.64
C ARG A 54 1.30 1.04 0.84
N LYS A 55 2.29 1.58 1.55
CA LYS A 55 2.13 2.01 2.95
C LYS A 55 1.23 3.26 3.08
N LEU A 56 0.96 3.96 1.99
CA LEU A 56 0.09 5.13 2.01
C LEU A 56 -1.38 4.71 2.02
N GLU A 57 -2.13 5.22 2.98
CA GLU A 57 -3.49 4.77 3.29
C GLU A 57 -4.54 5.26 2.28
N ASN A 58 -4.24 6.30 1.49
CA ASN A 58 -5.20 6.87 0.55
C ASN A 58 -4.57 7.30 -0.78
N LYS A 59 -5.43 7.38 -1.80
CA LYS A 59 -5.05 7.75 -3.18
C LYS A 59 -4.41 9.14 -3.27
N GLN A 60 -4.91 10.12 -2.51
CA GLN A 60 -4.38 11.49 -2.54
C GLN A 60 -2.92 11.56 -2.07
N LEU A 61 -2.55 10.77 -1.06
CA LEU A 61 -1.17 10.65 -0.59
C LEU A 61 -0.29 9.96 -1.62
N ILE A 62 -0.80 8.92 -2.30
CA ILE A 62 -0.10 8.24 -3.39
C ILE A 62 0.16 9.20 -4.55
N ASP A 63 -0.85 9.92 -5.02
CA ASP A 63 -0.71 10.92 -6.08
C ASP A 63 0.24 12.04 -5.67
N LYS A 64 0.17 12.51 -4.42
CA LYS A 64 1.13 13.48 -3.89
C LYS A 64 2.57 12.96 -3.92
N ALA A 65 2.80 11.71 -3.52
CA ALA A 65 4.12 11.10 -3.56
C ALA A 65 4.65 11.00 -4.99
N ARG A 66 3.82 10.54 -5.93
CA ARG A 66 4.15 10.47 -7.37
C ARG A 66 4.51 11.84 -7.93
N ASN A 67 3.74 12.87 -7.62
CA ASN A 67 4.00 14.25 -8.06
C ASN A 67 5.33 14.77 -7.50
N ILE A 68 5.60 14.57 -6.21
CA ILE A 68 6.89 14.96 -5.59
C ILE A 68 8.06 14.29 -6.31
N ILE A 69 7.96 12.98 -6.58
CA ILE A 69 9.02 12.22 -7.25
C ILE A 69 9.23 12.75 -8.67
N LYS A 70 8.15 12.91 -9.43
CA LYS A 70 8.19 13.43 -10.80
C LYS A 70 8.82 14.82 -10.86
N ASP A 71 8.41 15.71 -9.97
CA ASP A 71 8.89 17.10 -9.93
C ASP A 71 10.36 17.18 -9.53
N ILE A 72 10.80 16.38 -8.56
CA ILE A 72 12.21 16.33 -8.17
C ILE A 72 13.06 15.77 -9.31
N HIS A 73 12.60 14.73 -10.00
CA HIS A 73 13.29 14.19 -11.17
C HIS A 73 13.33 15.17 -12.35
N SER A 74 12.33 16.06 -12.49
CA SER A 74 12.33 17.13 -13.52
C SER A 74 13.17 18.35 -13.15
N GLY A 75 13.78 18.39 -11.96
CA GLY A 75 14.70 19.44 -11.52
C GLY A 75 14.11 20.39 -10.47
N THR A 76 12.90 20.15 -9.99
CA THR A 76 12.31 20.93 -8.90
C THR A 76 13.15 20.73 -7.62
N PRO A 77 13.58 21.82 -6.96
CA PRO A 77 14.29 21.71 -5.70
C PRO A 77 13.45 21.01 -4.62
N TYR A 78 14.04 20.02 -3.95
CA TYR A 78 13.38 19.30 -2.85
C TYR A 78 12.94 20.20 -1.68
N THR A 79 13.52 21.39 -1.55
CA THR A 79 13.16 22.40 -0.55
C THR A 79 11.75 22.96 -0.75
N HIS A 80 11.23 22.96 -1.98
CA HIS A 80 9.85 23.35 -2.28
C HIS A 80 8.85 22.47 -1.53
N TYR A 81 9.19 21.19 -1.38
CA TYR A 81 8.41 20.21 -0.62
C TYR A 81 8.81 20.12 0.85
N LYS A 82 9.43 21.16 1.41
CA LYS A 82 9.97 21.19 2.79
C LYS A 82 10.98 20.06 3.06
N GLY A 83 11.60 19.53 1.99
CA GLY A 83 12.62 18.50 2.07
C GLY A 83 13.90 19.00 2.71
N LYS A 84 14.61 18.10 3.40
CA LYS A 84 15.81 18.42 4.17
C LYS A 84 16.90 17.39 3.89
N ARG A 85 18.14 17.86 3.74
CA ARG A 85 19.32 16.98 3.79
C ARG A 85 19.50 16.47 5.21
N MET A 86 19.78 15.18 5.33
CA MET A 86 19.97 14.52 6.61
C MET A 86 21.31 14.93 7.21
N ARG A 87 21.36 15.06 8.54
CA ARG A 87 22.58 15.48 9.25
C ARG A 87 23.64 14.38 9.28
N TYR A 88 23.22 13.13 9.48
CA TYR A 88 24.12 11.98 9.57
C TYR A 88 24.69 11.56 8.20
N ASP A 89 23.93 11.81 7.12
CA ASP A 89 24.37 11.54 5.75
C ASP A 89 23.85 12.64 4.82
N ARG A 90 24.77 13.45 4.30
CA ARG A 90 24.44 14.59 3.44
C ARG A 90 24.03 14.20 2.03
N ASN A 91 24.24 12.93 1.65
CA ASN A 91 23.75 12.35 0.41
C ASN A 91 22.30 11.86 0.53
N VAL A 92 21.73 11.87 1.74
CA VAL A 92 20.33 11.48 1.97
C VAL A 92 19.47 12.72 2.13
N ILE A 93 18.35 12.74 1.42
CA ILE A 93 17.34 13.80 1.48
C ILE A 93 16.02 13.20 1.92
N SER A 94 15.42 13.77 2.96
CA SER A 94 14.09 13.42 3.44
C SER A 94 13.07 14.47 3.02
N VAL A 95 12.03 14.07 2.30
CA VAL A 95 10.94 14.93 1.84
C VAL A 95 9.63 14.46 2.49
N PRO A 96 8.95 15.28 3.31
CA PRO A 96 7.69 14.89 3.95
C PRO A 96 6.55 14.81 2.93
N ILE A 97 5.78 13.72 2.97
CA ILE A 97 4.47 13.64 2.28
C ILE A 97 3.39 14.20 3.19
N ASN A 98 3.33 13.69 4.42
CA ASN A 98 2.43 14.15 5.50
C ASN A 98 3.20 14.11 6.83
N ARG A 99 2.47 14.04 7.97
CA ARG A 99 3.07 13.95 9.30
C ARG A 99 3.84 12.64 9.50
N ASP A 100 3.32 11.54 8.95
CA ASP A 100 3.72 10.18 9.27
C ASP A 100 4.65 9.56 8.22
N TYR A 101 4.66 10.09 7.00
CA TYR A 101 5.39 9.50 5.88
C TYR A 101 6.37 10.48 5.22
N ARG A 102 7.54 9.96 4.88
CA ARG A 102 8.64 10.68 4.23
C ARG A 102 9.18 9.87 3.06
N LEU A 103 9.36 10.53 1.90
CA LEU A 103 10.18 10.01 0.83
C LEU A 103 11.66 10.25 1.15
N VAL A 104 12.47 9.25 0.91
CA VAL A 104 13.91 9.30 1.05
C VAL A 104 14.52 9.24 -0.35
N PHE A 105 15.34 10.23 -0.67
CA PHE A 105 16.11 10.31 -1.90
C PHE A 105 17.59 10.20 -1.57
N HIS A 106 18.35 9.55 -2.46
CA HIS A 106 19.81 9.53 -2.42
C HIS A 106 20.38 10.39 -3.55
N VAL A 107 21.46 11.11 -3.24
CA VAL A 107 22.26 11.82 -4.24
C VAL A 107 23.22 10.82 -4.87
N ILE A 108 22.99 10.46 -6.13
CA ILE A 108 23.84 9.57 -6.93
C ILE A 108 24.23 10.34 -8.19
N GLU A 109 25.53 10.50 -8.43
CA GLU A 109 26.06 11.22 -9.60
C GLU A 109 25.43 12.61 -9.81
N LYS A 110 25.26 13.36 -8.70
CA LYS A 110 24.61 14.69 -8.66
C LYS A 110 23.11 14.70 -9.00
N LYS A 111 22.47 13.56 -9.19
CA LYS A 111 21.02 13.42 -9.37
C LYS A 111 20.36 12.89 -8.10
N LEU A 112 19.11 13.28 -7.88
CA LEU A 112 18.30 12.75 -6.79
C LEU A 112 17.53 11.54 -7.31
N GLN A 113 17.83 10.37 -6.76
CA GLN A 113 17.07 9.16 -7.00
C GLN A 113 16.21 8.85 -5.79
N VAL A 114 14.92 8.64 -6.01
CA VAL A 114 14.03 8.17 -4.96
C VAL A 114 14.47 6.76 -4.53
N HIS A 115 14.69 6.58 -3.24
CA HIS A 115 15.21 5.33 -2.68
C HIS A 115 14.11 4.53 -1.97
N LYS A 116 13.32 5.17 -1.09
CA LYS A 116 12.22 4.51 -0.39
C LYS A 116 11.23 5.47 0.24
N LEU A 117 10.05 4.94 0.56
CA LEU A 117 9.09 5.53 1.49
C LEU A 117 9.38 5.03 2.91
N MET A 118 9.40 5.93 3.89
CA MET A 118 9.54 5.57 5.32
C MET A 118 8.42 6.17 6.14
N SER A 119 7.93 5.41 7.13
CA SER A 119 7.11 5.97 8.20
C SER A 119 7.96 6.73 9.23
N HIS A 120 7.31 7.50 10.11
CA HIS A 120 7.93 8.21 11.21
C HIS A 120 8.65 7.25 12.17
N GLU A 121 8.07 6.06 12.38
CA GLU A 121 8.63 5.02 13.25
C GLU A 121 9.93 4.45 12.67
N GLU A 122 9.96 4.14 11.37
CA GLU A 122 11.18 3.68 10.68
C GLU A 122 12.29 4.75 10.65
N TYR A 123 11.91 6.03 10.68
CA TYR A 123 12.84 7.16 10.71
C TYR A 123 13.53 7.34 12.07
N ASN A 124 12.82 7.14 13.19
CA ASN A 124 13.38 7.36 14.53
C ASN A 124 14.22 6.19 15.07
N VAL A 125 13.94 4.96 14.64
CA VAL A 125 14.68 3.76 15.08
C VAL A 125 16.10 3.70 14.49
N LYS A 126 16.38 4.45 13.41
CA LYS A 126 17.72 4.58 12.80
C LYS A 126 18.45 5.86 13.20
N LYS A 127 18.35 6.29 14.45
CA LYS A 127 19.38 7.18 15.03
C LYS A 127 20.58 6.31 15.39
N PRO A 128 21.75 6.46 14.75
CA PRO A 128 22.97 5.83 15.24
C PRO A 128 23.31 6.55 16.55
N GLY A 129 23.00 5.93 17.68
CA GLY A 129 23.18 6.52 19.00
C GLY A 129 22.62 5.71 20.17
N GLU A 130 21.64 4.83 19.96
CA GLU A 130 21.18 3.94 21.03
C GLU A 130 22.06 2.69 21.05
N LYS A 131 23.07 2.74 21.93
CA LYS A 131 23.88 1.58 22.31
C LYS A 131 22.93 0.49 22.80
N ASN A 132 22.99 -0.69 22.17
CA ASN A 132 22.45 -1.91 22.76
C ASN A 132 23.09 -2.06 24.16
N GLN A 133 22.25 -2.18 25.18
CA GLN A 133 22.62 -2.70 26.49
C GLN A 133 21.83 -3.97 26.75
#